data_AF-A0A6C0KRI8-F1
#
_entry.id   AF-A0A6C0KRI8-F1
#
_cell.length_a   1.000
_cell.length_b   1.000
_cell.length_c   1.000
_cell.angle_alpha   90.00
_cell.angle_beta   90.00
_cell.angle_gamma   90.00
#
_symmetry.space_group_name_H-M   'P 1'
#
loop_
_entity.id
_entity.type
_entity.pdbx_description
1 polymer ?
#
loop_
_entity_poly.entity_id
_entity_poly.type
_entity_poly.pdbx_seq_one_letter_code
_entity_poly.pdbx_strand_id
1 'polypeptide(L)'
;MSYSQLTNKDYINILNFYKLKIPNSKRLLKLNAEKIMAQKLCRCINKLDNKNENNLPKYTKSIGICTKTIFSNKGFSRGKFQCTKKQSVKFSKTNKNKTMRKK
;
A
#
# COMPACT_ATOMS: atom_id res chain seq x y z
N MET A 1 -13.62 10.21 -7.73
CA MET A 1 -13.29 9.13 -6.78
C MET A 1 -13.53 9.63 -5.36
N SER A 2 -14.54 9.12 -4.66
CA SER A 2 -14.76 9.40 -3.23
C SER A 2 -13.67 8.70 -2.42
N TYR A 3 -12.87 9.46 -1.65
CA TYR A 3 -11.82 8.92 -0.78
C TYR A 3 -12.40 8.74 0.63
N SER A 4 -12.66 7.50 1.04
CA SER A 4 -12.95 7.24 2.45
C SER A 4 -11.65 7.39 3.26
N GLN A 5 -11.67 8.33 4.21
CA GLN A 5 -10.53 8.60 5.09
C GLN A 5 -10.24 7.40 5.99
N LEU A 6 -8.96 7.06 6.13
CA LEU A 6 -8.50 6.03 7.05
C LEU A 6 -8.71 6.47 8.50
N THR A 7 -9.28 5.58 9.31
CA THR A 7 -9.43 5.78 10.75
C THR A 7 -8.17 5.33 11.49
N ASN A 8 -8.01 5.77 12.75
CA ASN A 8 -6.91 5.30 13.60
C ASN A 8 -6.93 3.77 13.79
N LYS A 9 -8.13 3.18 13.85
CA LYS A 9 -8.31 1.72 13.94
C LYS A 9 -7.73 1.00 12.73
N ASP A 10 -7.89 1.57 11.53
CA ASP A 10 -7.31 0.98 10.31
C ASP A 10 -5.77 0.97 10.38
N TYR A 11 -5.14 2.05 10.87
CA TYR A 11 -3.68 2.09 11.06
C TYR A 11 -3.20 1.10 12.13
N ILE A 12 -3.93 0.96 13.24
CA ILE A 12 -3.63 -0.04 14.29
C ILE A 12 -3.69 -1.45 13.70
N ASN A 13 -4.74 -1.77 12.93
CA ASN A 13 -4.90 -3.07 12.29
C ASN A 13 -3.73 -3.39 11.34
N ILE A 14 -3.23 -2.40 10.60
CA ILE A 14 -2.06 -2.56 9.72
C ILE A 14 -0.82 -2.90 10.55
N LEU A 15 -0.54 -2.15 11.63
CA LEU A 15 0.62 -2.40 12.47
C LEU A 15 0.54 -3.77 13.17
N ASN A 16 -0.64 -4.15 13.65
CA ASN A 16 -0.90 -5.47 14.23
C ASN A 16 -0.67 -6.61 13.23
N PHE A 17 -1.14 -6.46 11.99
CA PHE A 17 -0.91 -7.46 10.94
C PHE A 17 0.59 -7.72 10.70
N TYR A 18 1.42 -6.67 10.81
CA TYR A 18 2.87 -6.78 10.68
C TYR A 18 3.61 -6.98 12.00
N LYS A 19 2.89 -7.22 13.11
CA LYS A 19 3.44 -7.43 14.46
C LYS A 19 4.38 -6.30 14.92
N LEU A 20 4.03 -5.05 14.58
CA LEU A 20 4.79 -3.85 14.96
C LEU A 20 4.23 -3.22 16.24
N LYS A 21 5.10 -2.57 17.03
CA LYS A 21 4.69 -1.82 18.23
C LYS A 21 3.74 -0.67 17.85
N ILE A 22 2.62 -0.57 18.56
CA ILE A 22 1.64 0.51 18.40
C ILE A 22 2.14 1.72 19.20
N PRO A 23 2.45 2.85 18.56
CA PRO A 23 2.77 4.09 19.27
C PRO A 23 1.50 4.77 19.81
N ASN A 24 1.61 5.48 20.93
CA ASN A 24 0.49 6.21 21.52
C ASN A 24 0.10 7.48 20.72
N SER A 25 1.04 8.04 19.95
CA SER A 25 0.79 9.24 19.14
C SER A 25 0.09 8.90 17.83
N LYS A 26 -1.06 9.56 17.59
CA LYS A 26 -1.83 9.46 16.33
C LYS A 26 -0.98 9.78 15.09
N ARG A 27 -0.06 10.74 15.21
CA ARG A 27 0.86 11.13 14.13
C ARG A 27 1.85 10.00 13.82
N LEU A 28 2.46 9.42 14.84
CA LEU A 28 3.41 8.31 14.68
C LEU A 28 2.72 7.04 14.18
N LEU A 29 1.49 6.79 14.63
CA LEU A 29 0.68 5.67 14.18
C LEU A 29 0.51 5.69 12.65
N LYS A 30 0.08 6.84 12.12
CA LYS A 30 -0.06 7.06 10.68
C LYS A 30 1.28 6.93 9.95
N LEU A 31 2.33 7.57 10.44
CA LEU A 31 3.65 7.53 9.81
C LEU A 31 4.22 6.12 9.74
N ASN A 32 4.10 5.35 10.83
CA ASN A 32 4.58 3.97 10.87
C ASN A 32 3.79 3.08 9.92
N ALA A 33 2.47 3.24 9.86
CA ALA A 33 1.62 2.49 8.94
C ALA A 33 1.93 2.82 7.46
N GLU A 34 2.06 4.11 7.12
CA GLU A 34 2.46 4.53 5.77
C GLU A 34 3.86 4.01 5.41
N LYS A 35 4.82 4.09 6.35
CA LYS A 35 6.19 3.63 6.14
C LYS A 35 6.27 2.12 5.90
N ILE A 36 5.60 1.29 6.71
CA ILE A 36 5.64 -0.16 6.53
C ILE A 36 4.97 -0.58 5.22
N MET A 37 3.84 0.04 4.87
CA MET A 37 3.15 -0.25 3.61
C MET A 37 4.00 0.15 2.40
N ALA A 38 4.69 1.29 2.47
CA ALA A 38 5.64 1.71 1.42
C ALA A 38 6.81 0.73 1.31
N GLN A 39 7.41 0.35 2.44
CA GLN A 39 8.50 -0.62 2.48
C GLN A 39 8.11 -1.95 1.83
N LYS A 40 6.94 -2.49 2.16
CA LYS A 40 6.46 -3.76 1.59
C LYS A 40 6.17 -3.63 0.10
N LEU A 41 5.55 -2.53 -0.33
CA LEU A 41 5.30 -2.26 -1.74
C LEU A 41 6.61 -2.19 -2.53
N CYS A 42 7.56 -1.38 -2.08
CA CYS A 42 8.84 -1.19 -2.78
C CYS A 42 9.69 -2.45 -2.78
N ARG A 43 9.72 -3.21 -1.68
CA ARG A 43 10.41 -4.52 -1.65
C ARG A 43 9.79 -5.51 -2.63
N CYS A 44 8.46 -5.52 -2.75
CA CYS A 44 7.78 -6.39 -3.71
C CYS A 44 8.13 -6.00 -5.16
N ILE A 45 8.08 -4.71 -5.48
CA ILE A 45 8.42 -4.19 -6.82
C ILE A 45 9.87 -4.53 -7.16
N ASN A 46 10.82 -4.16 -6.29
CA ASN A 46 12.25 -4.42 -6.51
C ASN A 46 12.54 -5.92 -6.65
N LYS A 47 11.88 -6.78 -5.87
CA LYS A 47 12.06 -8.24 -5.97
C LYS A 47 11.61 -8.80 -7.31
N LEU A 48 10.56 -8.25 -7.90
CA LEU A 48 10.05 -8.67 -9.22
C LEU A 48 10.85 -8.05 -10.36
N ASP A 49 11.37 -6.83 -10.18
CA ASP A 49 12.10 -6.09 -11.22
C ASP A 49 13.58 -6.50 -11.33
N ASN A 50 14.22 -6.96 -10.25
CA ASN A 50 15.62 -7.44 -10.23
C ASN A 50 15.92 -8.64 -11.16
N LYS A 51 14.92 -9.17 -11.87
CA LYS A 51 15.10 -10.28 -12.83
C LYS A 51 15.25 -9.84 -14.29
N ASN A 52 15.26 -8.54 -14.61
CA ASN A 52 15.33 -8.10 -15.99
C ASN A 52 16.37 -6.99 -16.19
N GLU A 53 17.45 -7.37 -16.84
CA GLU A 53 18.65 -6.61 -17.21
C GLU A 53 18.40 -5.38 -18.10
N ASN A 54 17.16 -5.15 -18.54
CA ASN A 54 16.83 -4.13 -19.53
C ASN A 54 15.95 -3.05 -18.90
N ASN A 55 16.55 -1.89 -18.62
CA ASN A 55 15.94 -0.67 -18.06
C ASN A 55 14.83 -0.06 -18.97
N LEU A 56 13.72 -0.78 -19.24
CA LEU A 56 12.50 -0.32 -19.92
C LEU A 56 11.26 -1.17 -19.45
N PRO A 57 10.01 -0.67 -19.52
CA PRO A 57 9.05 -0.66 -18.41
C PRO A 57 8.33 -2.00 -18.14
N LYS A 58 8.96 -2.95 -17.44
CA LYS A 58 8.26 -4.04 -16.71
C LYS A 58 7.69 -3.60 -15.36
N TYR A 59 8.05 -2.39 -14.91
CA TYR A 59 7.62 -1.76 -13.67
C TYR A 59 6.09 -1.78 -13.48
N THR A 60 5.31 -1.63 -14.56
CA THR A 60 3.84 -1.57 -14.50
C THR A 60 3.19 -2.88 -14.05
N LYS A 61 3.68 -4.03 -14.54
CA LYS A 61 3.19 -5.37 -14.15
C LYS A 61 3.52 -5.66 -12.69
N SER A 62 4.76 -5.40 -12.28
CA SER A 62 5.22 -5.55 -10.90
C SER A 62 4.42 -4.66 -9.94
N ILE A 63 4.18 -3.39 -10.29
CA ILE A 63 3.31 -2.50 -9.51
C ILE A 63 1.90 -3.08 -9.38
N GLY A 64 1.30 -3.57 -10.46
CA GLY A 64 -0.06 -4.12 -10.44
C GLY A 64 -0.18 -5.30 -9.47
N ILE A 65 0.75 -6.25 -9.57
CA ILE A 65 0.82 -7.43 -8.70
C ILE A 65 1.03 -7.01 -7.24
N CYS A 66 2.01 -6.17 -6.97
CA CYS A 66 2.32 -5.71 -5.62
C CYS A 66 1.22 -4.83 -5.03
N THR A 67 0.55 -4.02 -5.85
CA THR A 67 -0.61 -3.23 -5.43
C THR A 67 -1.75 -4.14 -5.00
N LYS A 68 -2.02 -5.20 -5.77
CA LYS A 68 -3.08 -6.17 -5.45
C LYS A 68 -2.81 -6.87 -4.12
N THR A 69 -1.60 -7.38 -3.92
CA THR A 69 -1.23 -8.15 -2.72
C THR A 69 -1.12 -7.28 -1.47
N ILE A 70 -0.50 -6.10 -1.58
CA ILE A 70 -0.25 -5.23 -0.43
C ILE A 70 -1.47 -4.36 -0.07
N PHE A 71 -2.26 -3.90 -1.05
CA PHE A 71 -3.37 -2.97 -0.81
C PHE A 71 -4.73 -3.60 -1.13
N SER A 72 -4.99 -4.03 -2.36
CA SER A 72 -6.35 -4.36 -2.82
C SER A 72 -6.95 -5.55 -2.07
N ASN A 73 -6.18 -6.62 -1.87
CA ASN A 73 -6.61 -7.79 -1.09
C ASN A 73 -6.85 -7.45 0.40
N LYS A 74 -6.29 -6.34 0.88
CA LYS A 74 -6.47 -5.83 2.26
C LYS A 74 -7.57 -4.76 2.36
N GLY A 75 -8.28 -4.48 1.27
CA GLY A 75 -9.36 -3.48 1.25
C GLY A 75 -8.88 -2.02 1.19
N PHE A 76 -7.66 -1.81 0.69
CA PHE A 76 -7.09 -0.47 0.50
C PHE A 76 -6.84 -0.17 -0.98
N SER A 77 -7.00 1.10 -1.33
CA SER A 77 -6.67 1.63 -2.64
C SER A 77 -5.36 2.39 -2.54
N ARG A 78 -4.38 1.99 -3.37
CA ARG A 78 -3.07 2.65 -3.44
C ARG A 78 -3.19 4.01 -4.14
N GLY A 79 -2.69 5.05 -3.49
CA GLY A 79 -2.49 6.38 -4.07
C GLY A 79 -1.05 6.58 -4.56
N LYS A 80 -0.55 7.81 -4.47
CA LYS A 80 0.83 8.14 -4.86
C LYS A 80 1.83 7.43 -3.93
N PHE A 81 2.88 6.85 -4.51
CA PHE A 81 3.97 6.21 -3.77
C PHE A 81 5.32 6.57 -4.40
N GLN A 82 6.38 6.44 -3.61
CA GLN A 82 7.76 6.66 -4.04
C GLN A 82 8.66 5.61 -3.39
N CYS A 83 9.55 5.01 -4.18
CA CYS A 83 10.45 3.93 -3.73
C CYS A 83 11.95 4.29 -3.74
N THR A 84 12.36 5.28 -4.54
CA THR A 84 13.78 5.56 -4.83
C THR A 84 14.50 6.39 -3.78
N LYS A 85 13.86 7.41 -3.21
CA LYS A 85 14.46 8.28 -2.18
C LYS A 85 13.93 7.93 -0.79
N LYS A 86 12.83 8.56 -0.39
CA LYS A 86 12.11 8.26 0.85
C LYS A 86 10.91 7.40 0.52
N GLN A 87 10.94 6.15 1.01
CA GLN A 87 9.84 5.22 0.82
C GLN A 87 8.58 5.78 1.48
N SER A 88 7.60 6.12 0.66
CA SER A 88 6.33 6.71 1.12
C SER A 88 5.19 6.22 0.25
N VAL A 89 4.01 6.10 0.84
CA VAL A 89 2.79 5.75 0.12
C VAL A 89 1.61 6.44 0.79
N LYS A 90 0.76 7.04 -0.03
CA LYS A 90 -0.58 7.44 0.34
C LYS A 90 -1.54 6.36 -0.10
N PHE A 91 -2.50 6.03 0.74
CA PHE A 91 -3.54 5.07 0.44
C PHE A 91 -4.83 5.49 1.13
N SER A 92 -5.93 4.91 0.70
CA SER A 92 -7.27 5.17 1.23
C SER A 92 -8.01 3.86 1.37
N LYS A 93 -9.11 3.87 2.11
CA LYS A 93 -9.99 2.72 2.21
C LYS A 93 -10.71 2.53 0.89
N THR A 94 -10.72 1.30 0.38
CA THR A 94 -11.45 0.99 -0.85
C THR A 94 -12.94 1.08 -0.57
N ASN A 95 -13.63 2.00 -1.22
CA ASN A 95 -15.08 2.06 -1.18
C ASN A 95 -15.65 0.88 -1.97
N LYS A 96 -16.20 -0.11 -1.26
CA LYS A 96 -16.91 -1.26 -1.83
C LYS A 96 -18.32 -0.86 -2.30
N ASN A 97 -18.50 0.31 -2.91
CA ASN A 97 -19.68 0.56 -3.73
C ASN A 97 -19.49 -0.27 -4.99
N LYS A 98 -19.80 -1.56 -4.84
CA LYS A 98 -19.85 -2.55 -5.90
C LYS A 98 -20.85 -2.02 -6.91
N THR A 99 -20.38 -1.46 -8.02
CA THR A 99 -21.06 -1.77 -9.27
C THR A 99 -20.90 -3.27 -9.46
N MET A 100 -21.81 -4.04 -8.86
CA MET A 100 -22.15 -5.33 -9.44
C MET A 100 -22.64 -4.99 -10.83
N ARG A 101 -21.76 -5.09 -11.84
CA ARG A 101 -22.25 -5.36 -13.19
C ARG A 101 -23.05 -6.65 -13.03
N LYS A 102 -24.37 -6.52 -13.00
CA LYS A 102 -25.27 -7.66 -13.20
C LYS A 102 -24.82 -8.31 -14.52
N LYS A 103 -24.81 -9.65 -14.48
CA LYS A 103 -24.45 -10.62 -15.52
C LYS A 103 -24.40 -10.06 -16.94
#